data_AF-A0A2P9GW06-F1
#
_entry.id   AF-A0A2P9GW06-F1
#
_cell.length_a   1.000
_cell.length_b   1.000
_cell.length_c   1.000
_cell.angle_alpha   90.00
_cell.angle_beta   90.00
_cell.angle_gamma   90.00
#
_symmetry.space_group_name_H-M   'P 1'
#
loop_
_entity.id
_entity.type
_entity.pdbx_description
1 polymer ?
#
loop_
_entity_poly.entity_id
_entity_poly.type
_entity_poly.pdbx_seq_one_letter_code
_entity_poly.pdbx_strand_id
1 'polypeptide(L)'
;MKQIGFVIIVIFLLILCSVCNNKAAYPPLTLNDYYPSTPRSMTYECKEKGVNNVTMRQTAVHKPRILDGVNVIPSVVTGTDVKLPATRFYEYTTEAVYLVASQAGDNMLLRYESKVPMLKMPIKTGTFFDSNIKATSNTGNIMTLHYTCSIDSTNAVVRAPYGEFTNCIILKIRVVVGDTTNESVSWIAPKIGLVKSIERTIKVAGATEKEISLKSIDFSGPVETAQIPAAHEKKEGSSLGWLTDNAVANMKGVEFLRFYIATMAAALIFGWWFIRKGDSTREEAALPLPANPDPYELAYLRGGVQEVIRLAVFKLVQVRSLAAAAKNRRIGRVEGSSEPQSMSDMERVVYRELSVPQKMASVCKRLSTEFKELCYPLETRLNGERLLVVDSFISRARLTKTALLLFIVLLSGYKLVVALSRGRTNVMFLVFSAFIGVILTVKIFAAPRLSARGRDYLKRFQKELKDQKNAVVPDTDIENPALTLLVALSGFAVLHGTPYALRKNNSSKLTKAGMGLSPETR
;
A
#
# COMPACT_ATOMS: atom_id res chain seq x y z
N MET A 1 29.46 21.95 27.14
CA MET A 1 28.01 22.18 26.98
C MET A 1 27.56 22.48 25.54
N LYS A 2 28.21 23.38 24.78
CA LYS A 2 27.84 23.66 23.36
C LYS A 2 27.84 22.40 22.46
N GLN A 3 28.80 21.48 22.64
CA GLN A 3 28.86 20.21 21.90
C GLN A 3 27.70 19.24 22.22
N ILE A 4 27.23 19.20 23.48
CA ILE A 4 26.13 18.31 23.88
C ILE A 4 24.81 18.78 23.26
N GLY A 5 24.57 20.10 23.23
CA GLY A 5 23.41 20.67 22.54
C GLY A 5 23.40 20.36 21.04
N PHE A 6 24.56 20.42 20.38
CA PHE A 6 24.70 20.08 18.96
C PHE A 6 24.40 18.60 18.68
N VAL A 7 24.95 17.68 19.49
CA VAL A 7 24.71 16.23 19.34
C VAL A 7 23.23 15.87 19.53
N ILE A 8 22.55 16.51 20.49
CA ILE A 8 21.11 16.31 20.72
C ILE A 8 20.29 16.79 19.50
N ILE A 9 20.63 17.95 18.94
CA ILE A 9 19.96 18.48 17.74
C ILE A 9 20.17 17.54 16.55
N VAL A 10 21.37 17.02 16.35
CA VAL A 10 21.68 16.07 15.26
C VAL A 10 20.91 14.76 15.44
N ILE A 11 20.88 14.19 16.64
CA ILE A 11 20.10 12.96 16.92
C ILE A 11 18.60 13.21 16.68
N PHE A 12 18.09 14.37 17.09
CA PHE A 12 16.70 14.74 16.89
C PHE A 12 16.35 14.92 15.40
N LEU A 13 17.23 15.56 14.63
CA LEU A 13 17.12 15.67 13.18
C LEU A 13 17.23 14.31 12.48
N LEU A 14 18.06 13.38 12.97
CA LEU A 14 18.15 12.02 12.45
C LEU A 14 16.90 11.18 12.76
N ILE A 15 16.27 11.39 13.93
CA ILE A 15 14.99 10.75 14.27
C ILE A 15 13.87 11.33 13.40
N LEU A 16 13.81 12.66 13.22
CA LEU A 16 12.90 13.33 12.30
C LEU A 16 13.11 12.84 10.87
N CYS A 17 14.36 12.78 10.39
CA CYS A 17 14.70 12.20 9.10
C CYS A 17 14.31 10.73 9.05
N SER A 18 14.53 9.89 10.07
CA SER A 18 14.11 8.47 10.02
C SER A 18 12.58 8.32 10.01
N VAL A 19 11.85 9.22 10.66
CA VAL A 19 10.38 9.25 10.68
C VAL A 19 9.82 9.78 9.35
N CYS A 20 10.47 10.77 8.74
CA CYS A 20 10.09 11.36 7.44
C CYS A 20 10.62 10.56 6.23
N ASN A 21 11.76 9.87 6.38
CA ASN A 21 12.44 9.01 5.40
C ASN A 21 11.95 7.56 5.49
N ASN A 22 11.04 7.26 6.43
CA ASN A 22 10.02 6.26 6.16
C ASN A 22 9.14 6.89 5.09
N LYS A 23 9.62 6.78 3.82
CA LYS A 23 9.09 7.45 2.65
C LYS A 23 7.60 7.63 2.87
N ALA A 24 7.12 8.87 2.84
CA ALA A 24 5.79 9.11 2.32
C ALA A 24 5.82 8.54 0.89
N ALA A 25 5.79 7.21 0.76
CA ALA A 25 5.09 6.55 -0.28
C ALA A 25 3.71 7.16 -0.13
N TYR A 26 3.45 8.18 -0.96
CA TYR A 26 2.11 8.43 -1.43
C TYR A 26 1.47 7.04 -1.55
N PRO A 27 0.28 6.83 -0.93
CA PRO A 27 -0.38 5.53 -1.04
C PRO A 27 -0.26 5.11 -2.50
N PRO A 28 0.21 3.88 -2.79
CA PRO A 28 0.53 3.47 -4.16
C PRO A 28 -0.63 3.91 -5.03
N LEU A 29 -0.38 4.89 -5.91
CA LEU A 29 -1.44 5.57 -6.65
C LEU A 29 -2.25 4.48 -7.32
N THR A 30 -3.49 4.32 -6.90
CA THR A 30 -4.34 3.30 -7.47
C THR A 30 -4.68 3.71 -8.89
N LEU A 31 -5.05 2.76 -9.72
CA LEU A 31 -5.50 3.03 -11.07
C LEU A 31 -6.64 4.06 -11.12
N ASN A 32 -7.50 4.03 -10.09
CA ASN A 32 -8.59 4.98 -9.87
C ASN A 32 -8.11 6.42 -9.62
N ASP A 33 -6.84 6.61 -9.28
CA ASP A 33 -6.24 7.93 -9.08
C ASP A 33 -5.80 8.57 -10.41
N TYR A 34 -5.77 7.87 -11.54
CA TYR A 34 -5.34 8.43 -12.84
C TYR A 34 -6.46 8.70 -13.83
N TYR A 35 -7.64 8.14 -13.60
CA TYR A 35 -8.84 8.43 -14.39
C TYR A 35 -9.86 9.17 -13.53
N PRO A 36 -10.68 10.05 -14.12
CA PRO A 36 -11.71 10.74 -13.35
C PRO A 36 -12.64 9.70 -12.74
N SER A 37 -12.95 9.81 -11.45
CA SER A 37 -13.85 8.88 -10.74
C SER A 37 -15.33 9.26 -10.88
N THR A 38 -15.60 10.46 -11.40
CA THR A 38 -16.94 10.99 -11.66
C THR A 38 -17.12 11.20 -13.18
N PRO A 39 -18.35 11.12 -13.72
CA PRO A 39 -18.62 11.50 -15.10
C PRO A 39 -18.08 12.91 -15.36
N ARG A 40 -17.24 13.08 -16.38
CA ARG A 40 -16.68 14.36 -16.81
C ARG A 40 -16.62 14.41 -18.33
N SER A 41 -16.91 15.58 -18.89
CA SER A 41 -16.65 15.87 -20.30
C SER A 41 -15.36 16.67 -20.40
N MET A 42 -14.44 16.20 -21.21
CA MET A 42 -13.14 16.79 -21.47
C MET A 42 -13.08 17.17 -22.94
N THR A 43 -12.72 18.42 -23.24
CA THR A 43 -12.58 18.89 -24.62
C THR A 43 -11.11 19.09 -24.92
N TYR A 44 -10.65 18.47 -26.01
CA TYR A 44 -9.30 18.54 -26.53
C TYR A 44 -9.29 19.33 -27.84
N GLU A 45 -8.27 20.15 -28.01
CA GLU A 45 -7.93 20.73 -29.30
C GLU A 45 -6.92 19.83 -30.00
N CYS A 46 -7.24 19.48 -31.23
CA CYS A 46 -6.37 18.68 -32.07
C CYS A 46 -5.82 19.54 -33.22
N LYS A 47 -4.51 19.64 -33.28
CA LYS A 47 -3.75 20.36 -34.30
C LYS A 47 -3.03 19.36 -35.17
N GLU A 48 -3.37 19.32 -36.45
CA GLU A 48 -2.71 18.46 -37.43
C GLU A 48 -1.89 19.34 -38.38
N LYS A 49 -0.65 18.96 -38.65
CA LYS A 49 0.25 19.81 -39.44
C LYS A 49 -0.29 19.97 -40.86
N GLY A 50 -0.72 21.19 -41.21
CA GLY A 50 -1.26 21.51 -42.54
C GLY A 50 -2.79 21.37 -42.67
N VAL A 51 -3.52 21.13 -41.57
CA VAL A 51 -4.99 21.06 -41.55
C VAL A 51 -5.53 22.04 -40.51
N ASN A 52 -6.74 22.58 -40.74
CA ASN A 52 -7.43 23.42 -39.76
C ASN A 52 -7.62 22.67 -38.43
N ASN A 53 -7.57 23.40 -37.31
CA ASN A 53 -7.70 22.81 -35.98
C ASN A 53 -9.05 22.10 -35.81
N VAL A 54 -9.02 20.84 -35.41
CA VAL A 54 -10.21 20.04 -35.12
C VAL A 54 -10.44 20.04 -33.61
N THR A 55 -11.68 20.27 -33.17
CA THR A 55 -12.02 20.14 -31.75
C THR A 55 -12.59 18.75 -31.48
N MET A 56 -11.99 18.02 -30.55
CA MET A 56 -12.43 16.71 -30.09
C MET A 56 -13.02 16.83 -28.68
N ARG A 57 -14.19 16.25 -28.44
CA ARG A 57 -14.81 16.17 -27.12
C ARG A 57 -14.84 14.71 -26.66
N GLN A 58 -14.16 14.40 -25.57
CA GLN A 58 -14.22 13.11 -24.91
C GLN A 58 -15.15 13.19 -23.71
N THR A 59 -16.18 12.36 -23.67
CA THR A 59 -17.05 12.23 -22.51
C THR A 59 -16.83 10.86 -21.88
N ALA A 60 -16.38 10.84 -20.63
CA ALA A 60 -16.30 9.61 -19.86
C ALA A 60 -17.71 9.23 -19.39
N VAL A 61 -18.23 8.12 -19.90
CA VAL A 61 -19.56 7.62 -19.55
C VAL A 61 -19.39 6.57 -18.46
N HIS A 62 -19.44 7.02 -17.21
CA HIS A 62 -19.18 6.18 -16.02
C HIS A 62 -20.25 5.15 -15.67
N LYS A 63 -21.23 4.91 -16.54
CA LYS A 63 -22.17 3.80 -16.33
C LYS A 63 -21.46 2.52 -16.78
N PRO A 64 -21.03 1.62 -15.86
CA PRO A 64 -20.34 0.39 -16.25
C PRO A 64 -21.25 -0.41 -17.18
N ARG A 65 -20.66 -1.01 -18.20
CA ARG A 65 -21.34 -1.95 -19.09
C ARG A 65 -20.69 -3.31 -18.96
N ILE A 66 -21.48 -4.36 -19.13
CA ILE A 66 -20.95 -5.72 -19.26
C ILE A 66 -20.72 -5.98 -20.74
N LEU A 67 -19.47 -6.21 -21.14
CA LEU A 67 -19.09 -6.64 -22.49
C LEU A 67 -18.46 -8.01 -22.37
N ASP A 68 -19.09 -9.03 -22.94
CA ASP A 68 -18.64 -10.44 -22.86
C ASP A 68 -18.35 -10.92 -21.42
N GLY A 69 -19.17 -10.51 -20.44
CA GLY A 69 -18.99 -10.87 -19.03
C GLY A 69 -17.97 -10.01 -18.27
N VAL A 70 -17.32 -9.04 -18.91
CA VAL A 70 -16.36 -8.11 -18.29
C VAL A 70 -17.00 -6.75 -18.04
N ASN A 71 -16.81 -6.21 -16.84
CA ASN A 71 -17.21 -4.84 -16.50
C ASN A 71 -16.26 -3.84 -17.18
N VAL A 72 -16.78 -3.11 -18.17
CA VAL A 72 -16.05 -2.09 -18.91
C VAL A 72 -16.64 -0.71 -18.70
N ILE A 73 -15.78 0.31 -18.72
CA ILE A 73 -16.19 1.72 -18.68
C ILE A 73 -16.02 2.31 -20.08
N PRO A 74 -17.11 2.72 -20.76
CA PRO A 74 -17.03 3.36 -22.06
C PRO A 74 -16.53 4.80 -21.96
N SER A 75 -15.62 5.16 -22.86
CA SER A 75 -15.22 6.53 -23.12
C SER A 75 -15.57 6.89 -24.55
N VAL A 76 -16.48 7.85 -24.71
CA VAL A 76 -16.97 8.28 -26.02
C VAL A 76 -16.19 9.52 -26.45
N VAL A 77 -15.66 9.50 -27.65
CA VAL A 77 -14.93 10.59 -28.30
C VAL A 77 -15.74 11.05 -29.50
N THR A 78 -16.18 12.30 -29.48
CA THR A 78 -16.87 13.00 -30.56
C THR A 78 -16.01 14.17 -31.05
N GLY A 79 -16.30 14.77 -32.20
CA GLY A 79 -15.58 15.95 -32.68
C GLY A 79 -16.25 16.59 -33.90
N THR A 80 -15.94 17.87 -34.16
CA THR A 80 -16.63 18.68 -35.19
C THR A 80 -16.39 18.17 -36.62
N ASP A 81 -15.21 17.63 -36.89
CA ASP A 81 -14.84 17.02 -38.19
C ASP A 81 -14.69 15.49 -38.11
N VAL A 82 -15.01 14.91 -36.97
CA VAL A 82 -14.95 13.46 -36.79
C VAL A 82 -16.23 12.89 -37.38
N LYS A 83 -16.17 12.42 -38.64
CA LYS A 83 -17.32 11.80 -39.33
C LYS A 83 -17.98 10.65 -38.56
N LEU A 84 -17.25 10.02 -37.62
CA LEU A 84 -17.69 8.84 -36.90
C LEU A 84 -17.21 8.87 -35.43
N PRO A 85 -18.12 8.97 -34.43
CA PRO A 85 -17.74 9.00 -33.01
C PRO A 85 -17.04 7.71 -32.62
N ALA A 86 -15.95 7.80 -31.84
CA ALA A 86 -15.22 6.63 -31.38
C ALA A 86 -15.55 6.31 -29.91
N THR A 87 -15.85 5.05 -29.60
CA THR A 87 -16.04 4.59 -28.21
C THR A 87 -14.96 3.60 -27.83
N ARG A 88 -14.18 3.90 -26.80
CA ARG A 88 -13.19 2.98 -26.22
C ARG A 88 -13.73 2.35 -24.95
N PHE A 89 -13.52 1.05 -24.79
CA PHE A 89 -13.97 0.30 -23.62
C PHE A 89 -12.77 -0.12 -22.78
N TYR A 90 -12.75 0.30 -21.52
CA TYR A 90 -11.65 0.00 -20.61
C TYR A 90 -12.10 -0.92 -19.49
N GLU A 91 -11.28 -1.92 -19.16
CA GLU A 91 -11.41 -2.72 -17.95
C GLU A 91 -10.39 -2.26 -16.92
N TYR A 92 -10.86 -1.99 -15.71
CA TYR A 92 -10.03 -1.57 -14.59
C TYR A 92 -9.89 -2.76 -13.65
N THR A 93 -8.66 -3.21 -13.47
CA THR A 93 -8.32 -4.21 -12.46
C THR A 93 -7.48 -3.56 -11.35
N THR A 94 -7.23 -4.28 -10.27
CA THR A 94 -6.29 -3.84 -9.23
C THR A 94 -4.86 -3.70 -9.77
N GLU A 95 -4.54 -4.37 -10.87
CA GLU A 95 -3.19 -4.48 -11.41
C GLU A 95 -2.96 -3.68 -12.69
N ALA A 96 -3.99 -3.39 -13.47
CA ALA A 96 -3.83 -2.72 -14.76
C ALA A 96 -5.14 -2.12 -15.33
N VAL A 97 -5.00 -1.11 -16.20
CA VAL A 97 -6.05 -0.69 -17.15
C VAL A 97 -5.82 -1.48 -18.42
N TYR A 98 -6.86 -2.14 -18.91
CA TYR A 98 -6.86 -2.78 -20.22
C TYR A 98 -7.81 -2.06 -21.17
N LEU A 99 -7.37 -1.84 -22.41
CA LEU A 99 -8.27 -1.51 -23.51
C LEU A 99 -8.83 -2.83 -24.07
N VAL A 100 -10.15 -2.99 -23.98
CA VAL A 100 -10.87 -4.24 -24.32
C VAL A 100 -11.47 -4.18 -25.72
N ALA A 101 -11.97 -3.02 -26.12
CA ALA A 101 -12.53 -2.81 -27.46
C ALA A 101 -12.45 -1.33 -27.86
N SER A 102 -12.45 -1.08 -29.17
CA SER A 102 -12.59 0.25 -29.74
C SER A 102 -13.61 0.22 -30.87
N GLN A 103 -14.60 1.09 -30.80
CA GLN A 103 -15.57 1.31 -31.85
C GLN A 103 -15.27 2.66 -32.51
N ALA A 104 -15.30 2.75 -33.83
CA ALA A 104 -15.23 4.00 -34.58
C ALA A 104 -16.44 4.08 -35.50
N GLY A 105 -17.39 4.95 -35.17
CA GLY A 105 -18.66 5.09 -35.87
C GLY A 105 -19.63 3.95 -35.64
N ASP A 106 -20.71 3.96 -36.41
CA ASP A 106 -21.75 2.94 -36.33
C ASP A 106 -21.31 1.60 -36.94
N ASN A 107 -20.32 1.63 -37.86
CA ASN A 107 -20.00 0.50 -38.74
C ASN A 107 -18.61 -0.09 -38.56
N MET A 108 -17.80 0.31 -37.56
CA MET A 108 -16.48 -0.28 -37.34
C MET A 108 -16.21 -0.54 -35.87
N LEU A 109 -16.59 -1.73 -35.41
CA LEU A 109 -16.17 -2.26 -34.11
C LEU A 109 -14.89 -3.09 -34.29
N LEU A 110 -13.81 -2.66 -33.65
CA LEU A 110 -12.59 -3.45 -33.50
C LEU A 110 -12.64 -4.11 -32.13
N ARG A 111 -12.78 -5.44 -32.13
CA ARG A 111 -12.73 -6.26 -30.91
C ARG A 111 -11.31 -6.81 -30.77
N TYR A 112 -10.69 -6.61 -29.62
CA TYR A 112 -9.38 -7.19 -29.34
C TYR A 112 -9.57 -8.59 -28.73
N GLU A 113 -8.94 -9.61 -29.31
CA GLU A 113 -8.99 -10.99 -28.79
C GLU A 113 -8.23 -11.14 -27.47
N SER A 114 -7.28 -10.23 -27.21
CA SER A 114 -6.52 -10.16 -25.96
C SER A 114 -6.59 -8.75 -25.37
N LYS A 115 -6.60 -8.68 -24.04
CA LYS A 115 -6.64 -7.42 -23.30
C LYS A 115 -5.38 -6.61 -23.59
N VAL A 116 -5.52 -5.38 -24.09
CA VAL A 116 -4.37 -4.51 -24.40
C VAL A 116 -3.98 -3.73 -23.14
N PRO A 117 -2.82 -3.99 -22.51
CA PRO A 117 -2.43 -3.28 -21.30
C PRO A 117 -2.10 -1.83 -21.62
N MET A 118 -2.91 -0.90 -21.09
CA MET A 118 -2.66 0.55 -21.20
C MET A 118 -1.76 1.05 -20.09
N LEU A 119 -1.92 0.52 -18.88
CA LEU A 119 -1.16 0.92 -17.70
C LEU A 119 -1.14 -0.24 -16.72
N LYS A 120 0.04 -0.64 -16.22
CA LYS A 120 0.18 -1.71 -15.20
C LYS A 120 0.78 -1.15 -13.92
N MET A 121 0.25 -1.61 -12.80
CA MET A 121 0.73 -1.34 -11.47
C MET A 121 1.87 -2.31 -11.08
N PRO A 122 2.88 -1.83 -10.34
CA PRO A 122 3.11 -0.44 -9.96
C PRO A 122 3.60 0.41 -11.14
N ILE A 123 3.08 1.62 -11.26
CA ILE A 123 3.53 2.60 -12.26
C ILE A 123 4.94 3.04 -11.86
N LYS A 124 5.94 2.62 -12.66
CA LYS A 124 7.34 2.96 -12.47
C LYS A 124 7.94 3.41 -13.79
N THR A 125 8.82 4.40 -13.73
CA THR A 125 9.66 4.75 -14.88
C THR A 125 10.44 3.52 -15.35
N GLY A 126 10.47 3.30 -16.66
CA GLY A 126 11.11 2.15 -17.30
C GLY A 126 10.23 0.90 -17.42
N THR A 127 9.00 0.90 -16.90
CA THR A 127 8.06 -0.20 -17.18
C THR A 127 7.78 -0.26 -18.68
N PHE A 128 7.93 -1.44 -19.27
CA PHE A 128 7.77 -1.71 -20.70
C PHE A 128 6.78 -2.86 -20.91
N PHE A 129 5.95 -2.73 -21.93
CA PHE A 129 4.97 -3.72 -22.38
C PHE A 129 5.20 -3.97 -23.86
N ASP A 130 5.20 -5.24 -24.22
CA ASP A 130 5.28 -5.68 -25.61
C ASP A 130 4.29 -6.82 -25.81
N SER A 131 3.41 -6.68 -26.79
CA SER A 131 2.33 -7.63 -27.02
C SER A 131 1.89 -7.61 -28.47
N ASN A 132 1.73 -8.81 -29.03
CA ASN A 132 1.04 -9.01 -30.30
C ASN A 132 -0.44 -9.20 -30.01
N ILE A 133 -1.26 -8.27 -30.47
CA ILE A 133 -2.71 -8.25 -30.23
C ILE A 133 -3.39 -8.57 -31.54
N LYS A 134 -4.26 -9.57 -31.53
CA LYS A 134 -5.20 -9.79 -32.62
C LYS A 134 -6.44 -8.94 -32.40
N ALA A 135 -6.82 -8.17 -33.41
CA ALA A 135 -8.07 -7.45 -33.45
C ALA A 135 -8.91 -7.97 -34.61
N THR A 136 -10.18 -8.22 -34.34
CA THR A 136 -11.13 -8.68 -35.33
C THR A 136 -12.08 -7.54 -35.64
N SER A 137 -12.16 -7.15 -36.91
CA SER A 137 -13.17 -6.20 -37.37
C SER A 137 -14.56 -6.85 -37.35
N ASN A 138 -15.60 -6.03 -37.38
CA ASN A 138 -16.97 -6.50 -37.55
C ASN A 138 -17.23 -7.26 -38.86
N THR A 139 -16.36 -7.10 -39.87
CA THR A 139 -16.40 -7.89 -41.12
C THR A 139 -15.72 -9.26 -41.00
N GLY A 140 -15.20 -9.61 -39.82
CA GLY A 140 -14.49 -10.87 -39.56
C GLY A 140 -13.02 -10.87 -39.99
N ASN A 141 -12.49 -9.74 -40.48
CA ASN A 141 -11.08 -9.64 -40.84
C ASN A 141 -10.24 -9.55 -39.57
N ILE A 142 -9.29 -10.48 -39.43
CA ILE A 142 -8.35 -10.50 -38.31
C ILE A 142 -7.11 -9.70 -38.70
N MET A 143 -6.78 -8.70 -37.90
CA MET A 143 -5.57 -7.90 -38.02
C MET A 143 -4.68 -8.16 -36.80
N THR A 144 -3.39 -8.35 -37.03
CA THR A 144 -2.41 -8.44 -35.93
C THR A 144 -1.74 -7.09 -35.75
N LEU A 145 -1.79 -6.56 -34.53
CA LEU A 145 -1.13 -5.32 -34.12
C LEU A 145 0.04 -5.66 -33.20
N HIS A 146 1.23 -5.16 -33.51
CA HIS A 146 2.35 -5.21 -32.60
C HIS A 146 2.31 -3.95 -31.72
N TYR A 147 1.93 -4.11 -30.45
CA TYR A 147 1.78 -3.02 -29.49
C TYR A 147 2.92 -3.02 -28.50
N THR A 148 3.62 -1.88 -28.43
CA THR A 148 4.63 -1.60 -27.44
C THR A 148 4.23 -0.36 -26.64
N CYS A 149 4.43 -0.39 -25.33
CA CYS A 149 4.17 0.75 -24.45
C CYS A 149 5.27 0.86 -23.40
N SER A 150 5.75 2.07 -23.15
CA SER A 150 6.77 2.32 -22.14
C SER A 150 6.43 3.54 -21.29
N ILE A 151 6.76 3.47 -20.01
CA ILE A 151 6.61 4.58 -19.06
C ILE A 151 7.92 5.34 -18.97
N ASP A 152 7.99 6.50 -19.61
CA ASP A 152 9.22 7.30 -19.72
C ASP A 152 9.46 8.13 -18.44
N SER A 153 8.40 8.63 -17.81
CA SER A 153 8.46 9.40 -16.56
C SER A 153 7.14 9.32 -15.81
N THR A 154 7.17 9.46 -14.48
CA THR A 154 5.97 9.51 -13.62
C THR A 154 5.75 10.87 -12.94
N ASN A 155 6.70 11.80 -13.09
CA ASN A 155 6.70 13.09 -12.38
C ASN A 155 6.83 14.28 -13.35
N ALA A 156 6.31 14.14 -14.57
CA ALA A 156 6.39 15.22 -15.54
C ALA A 156 5.46 16.38 -15.17
N VAL A 157 5.88 17.60 -15.51
CA VAL A 157 5.04 18.80 -15.48
C VAL A 157 4.64 19.14 -16.89
N VAL A 158 3.34 19.31 -17.13
CA VAL A 158 2.78 19.56 -18.47
C VAL A 158 1.94 20.80 -18.42
N ARG A 159 2.26 21.76 -19.29
CA ARG A 159 1.44 22.95 -19.52
C ARG A 159 0.52 22.69 -20.70
N ALA A 160 -0.78 22.78 -20.47
CA ALA A 160 -1.82 22.76 -21.48
C ALA A 160 -2.65 24.05 -21.39
N PRO A 161 -3.47 24.40 -22.39
CA PRO A 161 -4.32 25.60 -22.33
C PRO A 161 -5.16 25.73 -21.06
N TYR A 162 -5.57 24.61 -20.46
CA TYR A 162 -6.34 24.59 -19.22
C TYR A 162 -5.53 24.87 -17.94
N GLY A 163 -4.20 24.74 -17.97
CA GLY A 163 -3.33 24.98 -16.82
C GLY A 163 -2.08 24.12 -16.79
N GLU A 164 -1.37 24.19 -15.66
CA GLU A 164 -0.19 23.38 -15.39
C GLU A 164 -0.59 22.13 -14.58
N PHE A 165 -0.24 20.96 -15.09
CA PHE A 165 -0.49 19.66 -14.48
C PHE A 165 0.82 19.08 -13.98
N THR A 166 0.86 18.66 -12.72
CA THR A 166 2.05 18.06 -12.08
C THR A 166 1.84 16.56 -11.86
N ASN A 167 2.95 15.83 -11.70
CA ASN A 167 2.94 14.37 -11.51
C ASN A 167 2.30 13.61 -12.69
N CYS A 168 2.47 14.12 -13.91
CA CYS A 168 2.01 13.46 -15.11
C CYS A 168 2.88 12.24 -15.42
N ILE A 169 2.23 11.15 -15.85
CA ILE A 169 2.89 9.99 -16.45
C ILE A 169 3.11 10.28 -17.94
N ILE A 170 4.31 10.05 -18.44
CA ILE A 170 4.62 10.05 -19.87
C ILE A 170 4.60 8.60 -20.36
N LEU A 171 3.63 8.28 -21.21
CA LEU A 171 3.51 7.01 -21.91
C LEU A 171 3.99 7.17 -23.35
N LYS A 172 4.93 6.33 -23.79
CA LYS A 172 5.28 6.20 -25.20
C LYS A 172 4.68 4.90 -25.71
N ILE A 173 3.77 5.01 -26.66
CA ILE A 173 3.06 3.89 -27.27
C ILE A 173 3.51 3.79 -28.72
N ARG A 174 3.81 2.59 -29.20
CA ARG A 174 4.04 2.31 -30.62
C ARG A 174 3.19 1.11 -31.02
N VAL A 175 2.40 1.30 -32.07
CA VAL A 175 1.49 0.29 -32.63
C VAL A 175 1.84 0.09 -34.10
N VAL A 176 2.26 -1.12 -34.46
CA VAL A 176 2.55 -1.51 -35.86
C VAL A 176 1.39 -2.34 -36.39
N VAL A 177 0.86 -1.96 -37.55
CA VAL A 177 -0.25 -2.62 -38.24
C VAL A 177 0.08 -2.71 -39.72
N GLY A 178 0.46 -3.91 -40.19
CA GLY A 178 1.02 -4.08 -41.52
C GLY A 178 2.20 -3.13 -41.74
N ASP A 179 2.15 -2.34 -42.81
CA ASP A 179 3.22 -1.38 -43.17
C ASP A 179 3.05 0.00 -42.51
N THR A 180 2.11 0.15 -41.57
CA THR A 180 1.86 1.41 -40.87
C THR A 180 2.32 1.32 -39.43
N THR A 181 3.17 2.26 -39.00
CA THR A 181 3.58 2.41 -37.61
C THR A 181 2.99 3.68 -37.03
N ASN A 182 2.21 3.55 -35.97
CA ASN A 182 1.68 4.68 -35.21
C ASN A 182 2.47 4.81 -33.90
N GLU A 183 3.10 5.94 -33.69
CA GLU A 183 3.76 6.27 -32.43
C GLU A 183 2.97 7.36 -31.72
N SER A 184 2.83 7.27 -30.40
CA SER A 184 2.27 8.35 -29.61
C SER A 184 3.02 8.55 -28.29
N VAL A 185 3.09 9.80 -27.87
CA VAL A 185 3.56 10.21 -26.55
C VAL A 185 2.39 10.86 -25.83
N SER A 186 1.89 10.22 -24.79
CA SER A 186 0.72 10.66 -24.02
C SER A 186 1.13 11.07 -22.61
N TRP A 187 0.57 12.18 -22.13
CA TRP A 187 0.73 12.65 -20.77
C TRP A 187 -0.57 12.45 -19.99
N ILE A 188 -0.52 11.67 -18.90
CA ILE A 188 -1.69 11.35 -18.08
C ILE A 188 -1.52 11.94 -16.68
N ALA A 189 -2.44 12.80 -16.26
CA ALA A 189 -2.43 13.40 -14.93
C ALA A 189 -3.38 12.68 -13.96
N PRO A 190 -3.02 12.59 -12.66
CA PRO A 190 -3.90 12.04 -11.63
C PRO A 190 -5.27 12.73 -11.61
N LYS A 191 -6.36 11.93 -11.56
CA LYS A 191 -7.78 12.32 -11.46
C LYS A 191 -8.31 13.11 -12.66
N ILE A 192 -7.48 13.32 -13.68
CA ILE A 192 -7.82 14.02 -14.91
C ILE A 192 -7.86 13.02 -16.06
N GLY A 193 -6.86 12.15 -16.19
CA GLY A 193 -6.67 11.30 -17.36
C GLY A 193 -5.72 11.96 -18.36
N LEU A 194 -6.00 11.80 -19.65
CA LEU A 194 -5.16 12.34 -20.73
C LEU A 194 -5.14 13.88 -20.67
N VAL A 195 -3.95 14.48 -20.65
CA VAL A 195 -3.74 15.94 -20.67
C VAL A 195 -3.25 16.39 -22.04
N LYS A 196 -2.32 15.63 -22.62
CA LYS A 196 -1.70 15.90 -23.92
C LYS A 196 -1.37 14.58 -24.60
N SER A 197 -1.46 14.53 -25.93
CA SER A 197 -0.94 13.43 -26.75
C SER A 197 -0.30 14.00 -27.99
N ILE A 198 0.87 13.50 -28.37
CA ILE A 198 1.48 13.76 -29.68
C ILE A 198 1.50 12.44 -30.42
N GLU A 199 0.93 12.41 -31.62
CA GLU A 199 0.80 11.21 -32.44
C GLU A 199 1.55 11.40 -33.76
N ARG A 200 2.29 10.38 -34.17
CA ARG A 200 3.04 10.33 -35.42
C ARG A 200 2.67 9.06 -36.16
N THR A 201 2.15 9.20 -37.37
CA THR A 201 1.88 8.06 -38.26
C THR A 201 2.99 7.98 -39.30
N ILE A 202 3.68 6.84 -39.34
CA ILE A 202 4.74 6.54 -40.29
C ILE A 202 4.18 5.50 -41.27
N LYS A 203 3.99 5.89 -42.52
CA LYS A 203 3.70 4.99 -43.63
C LYS A 203 4.91 4.93 -44.56
N VAL A 204 5.05 3.85 -45.32
CA VAL A 204 6.11 3.70 -46.35
C VAL A 204 6.13 4.88 -47.34
N ALA A 205 4.98 5.53 -47.59
CA ALA A 205 4.84 6.68 -48.49
C ALA A 205 5.00 8.08 -47.84
N GLY A 206 5.36 8.17 -46.56
CA GLY A 206 5.56 9.44 -45.85
C GLY A 206 5.04 9.46 -44.41
N ALA A 207 5.48 10.44 -43.61
CA ALA A 207 5.09 10.61 -42.21
C ALA A 207 4.14 11.80 -42.01
N THR A 208 3.11 11.63 -41.19
CA THR A 208 2.22 12.70 -40.72
C THR A 208 2.32 12.85 -39.20
N GLU A 209 2.19 14.09 -38.71
CA GLU A 209 2.32 14.43 -37.29
C GLU A 209 1.12 15.25 -36.81
N LYS A 210 0.58 14.87 -35.65
CA LYS A 210 -0.66 15.38 -35.07
C LYS A 210 -0.48 15.60 -33.56
N GLU A 211 -0.88 16.77 -33.06
CA GLU A 211 -0.80 17.14 -31.65
C GLU A 211 -2.20 17.34 -31.05
N ILE A 212 -2.50 16.66 -29.94
CA ILE A 212 -3.77 16.73 -29.21
C ILE A 212 -3.49 17.32 -27.82
N SER A 213 -4.17 18.39 -27.45
CA SER A 213 -3.99 19.08 -26.16
C SER A 213 -5.32 19.37 -25.47
N LEU A 214 -5.40 19.16 -24.16
CA LEU A 214 -6.62 19.45 -23.38
C LEU A 214 -6.91 20.95 -23.36
N LYS A 215 -8.10 21.34 -23.83
CA LYS A 215 -8.54 22.72 -23.94
C LYS A 215 -9.43 23.14 -22.78
N SER A 216 -10.43 22.33 -22.44
CA SER A 216 -11.36 22.61 -21.35
C SER A 216 -11.89 21.34 -20.68
N ILE A 217 -12.36 21.48 -19.45
CA ILE A 217 -13.06 20.43 -18.69
C ILE A 217 -14.41 21.01 -18.25
N ASP A 218 -15.50 20.38 -18.65
CA ASP A 218 -16.84 20.74 -18.16
C ASP A 218 -17.14 19.94 -16.89
N PHE A 219 -17.31 20.63 -15.76
CA PHE A 219 -17.78 20.03 -14.52
C PHE A 219 -19.31 20.15 -14.43
N SER A 220 -20.02 19.06 -14.67
CA SER A 220 -21.43 18.96 -14.29
C SER A 220 -21.52 18.55 -12.81
N GLY A 221 -21.28 19.50 -11.89
CA GLY A 221 -21.36 19.31 -10.44
C GLY A 221 -20.75 20.50 -9.68
N PRO A 222 -21.15 20.78 -8.43
CA PRO A 222 -20.64 21.93 -7.68
C PRO A 222 -19.12 21.83 -7.51
N VAL A 223 -18.41 22.78 -8.12
CA VAL A 223 -16.95 22.89 -8.07
C VAL A 223 -16.60 23.73 -6.85
N GLU A 224 -15.87 23.14 -5.91
CA GLU A 224 -15.24 23.88 -4.80
C GLU A 224 -14.00 24.58 -5.37
N THR A 225 -14.15 25.86 -5.71
CA THR A 225 -13.11 26.69 -6.34
C THR A 225 -11.98 26.94 -5.34
N ALA A 226 -10.85 26.24 -5.51
CA ALA A 226 -9.63 26.56 -4.78
C ALA A 226 -9.07 27.89 -5.30
N GLN A 227 -9.25 28.97 -4.53
CA GLN A 227 -8.64 30.27 -4.80
C GLN A 227 -7.12 30.17 -4.68
N ILE A 228 -6.41 30.52 -5.75
CA ILE A 228 -4.97 30.71 -5.77
C ILE A 228 -4.69 32.11 -5.20
N PRO A 229 -3.98 32.24 -4.07
CA PRO A 229 -3.71 33.54 -3.48
C PRO A 229 -2.73 34.35 -4.34
N ALA A 230 -3.07 35.62 -4.55
CA ALA A 230 -2.28 36.58 -5.29
C ALA A 230 -0.91 36.82 -4.62
N ALA A 231 0.11 37.00 -5.46
CA ALA A 231 1.49 37.22 -5.05
C ALA A 231 1.61 38.49 -4.19
N HIS A 232 1.97 38.30 -2.92
CA HIS A 232 2.26 39.39 -2.00
C HIS A 232 3.67 39.95 -2.22
N GLU A 233 3.70 41.26 -2.43
CA GLU A 233 4.85 42.11 -2.61
C GLU A 233 5.76 42.12 -1.37
N LYS A 234 7.06 41.98 -1.63
CA LYS A 234 8.11 41.69 -0.64
C LYS A 234 8.55 42.97 0.06
N LYS A 235 7.99 43.27 1.23
CA LYS A 235 8.53 44.31 2.14
C LYS A 235 9.75 43.76 2.89
N GLU A 236 10.92 44.20 2.47
CA GLU A 236 12.18 44.00 3.20
C GLU A 236 12.27 44.97 4.39
N GLY A 237 12.67 44.43 5.55
CA GLY A 237 13.21 45.21 6.67
C GLY A 237 12.28 45.48 7.85
N SER A 238 11.88 44.44 8.60
CA SER A 238 11.53 44.49 10.05
C SER A 238 10.80 43.20 10.52
N SER A 239 11.37 42.00 10.40
CA SER A 239 10.54 40.77 10.41
C SER A 239 10.83 39.67 11.44
N LEU A 240 11.64 39.90 12.48
CA LEU A 240 11.87 38.86 13.52
C LEU A 240 11.45 39.22 14.95
N GLY A 241 11.14 40.49 15.26
CA GLY A 241 10.69 40.87 16.61
C GLY A 241 9.40 40.16 17.04
N TRP A 242 8.46 39.97 16.10
CA TRP A 242 7.19 39.27 16.37
C TRP A 242 7.39 37.79 16.78
N LEU A 243 8.48 37.16 16.36
CA LEU A 243 8.80 35.77 16.73
C LEU A 243 9.34 35.66 18.15
N THR A 244 10.01 36.69 18.68
CA THR A 244 10.61 36.67 20.02
C THR A 244 9.72 37.31 21.09
N ASP A 245 8.79 38.18 20.70
CA ASP A 245 7.95 38.97 21.61
C ASP A 245 6.50 38.49 21.59
N ASN A 246 6.29 37.24 22.03
CA ASN A 246 4.95 36.70 22.27
C ASN A 246 4.83 36.05 23.65
N ALA A 247 3.59 35.81 24.07
CA ALA A 247 3.28 35.24 25.39
C ALA A 247 4.01 33.91 25.65
N VAL A 248 4.11 33.05 24.63
CA VAL A 248 4.78 31.75 24.73
C VAL A 248 6.29 31.91 24.91
N ALA A 249 6.92 32.84 24.18
CA ALA A 249 8.35 33.17 24.30
C ALA A 249 8.69 33.70 25.71
N ASN A 250 7.84 34.58 26.24
CA ASN A 250 8.07 35.33 27.47
C ASN A 250 7.69 34.58 28.76
N MET A 251 6.94 33.48 28.66
CA MET A 251 6.60 32.62 29.80
C MET A 251 7.84 32.07 30.53
N LYS A 252 7.81 32.07 31.88
CA LYS A 252 8.88 31.54 32.73
C LYS A 252 9.06 30.04 32.48
N GLY A 253 10.26 29.50 32.74
CA GLY A 253 10.60 28.12 32.38
C GLY A 253 9.65 27.06 32.95
N VAL A 254 9.32 27.15 34.25
CA VAL A 254 8.42 26.19 34.92
C VAL A 254 6.99 26.31 34.40
N GLU A 255 6.49 27.54 34.23
CA GLU A 255 5.16 27.81 33.67
C GLU A 255 5.05 27.26 32.24
N PHE A 256 6.06 27.49 31.42
CA PHE A 256 6.13 26.96 30.05
C PHE A 256 6.15 25.43 30.04
N LEU A 257 6.89 24.79 30.95
CA LEU A 257 6.94 23.33 31.01
C LEU A 257 5.57 22.73 31.39
N ARG A 258 4.86 23.34 32.35
CA ARG A 258 3.49 22.93 32.70
C ARG A 258 2.54 23.10 31.52
N PHE A 259 2.60 24.27 30.86
CA PHE A 259 1.83 24.54 29.64
C PHE A 259 2.13 23.49 28.55
N TYR A 260 3.40 23.26 28.23
CA TYR A 260 3.85 22.31 27.23
C TYR A 260 3.35 20.88 27.50
N ILE A 261 3.49 20.39 28.74
CA ILE A 261 3.01 19.05 29.12
C ILE A 261 1.48 18.98 29.01
N ALA A 262 0.76 20.00 29.48
CA ALA A 262 -0.70 20.05 29.40
C ALA A 262 -1.19 20.06 27.94
N THR A 263 -0.58 20.89 27.08
CA THR A 263 -0.92 20.95 25.64
C THR A 263 -0.58 19.65 24.93
N MET A 264 0.56 19.04 25.24
CA MET A 264 0.94 17.73 24.69
C MET A 264 -0.03 16.63 25.13
N ALA A 265 -0.41 16.58 26.40
CA ALA A 265 -1.39 15.62 26.92
C ALA A 265 -2.76 15.80 26.27
N ALA A 266 -3.24 17.04 26.15
CA ALA A 266 -4.48 17.36 25.45
C ALA A 266 -4.42 16.89 23.99
N ALA A 267 -3.35 17.22 23.27
CA ALA A 267 -3.18 16.83 21.86
C ALA A 267 -3.11 15.30 21.67
N LEU A 268 -2.46 14.58 22.58
CA LEU A 268 -2.47 13.11 22.61
C LEU A 268 -3.87 12.55 22.84
N ILE A 269 -4.62 13.08 23.82
CA ILE A 269 -5.99 12.65 24.14
C ILE A 269 -6.93 12.91 22.96
N PHE A 270 -6.90 14.12 22.39
CA PHE A 270 -7.73 14.48 21.24
C PHE A 270 -7.38 13.62 20.03
N GLY A 271 -6.10 13.48 19.68
CA GLY A 271 -5.68 12.65 18.55
C GLY A 271 -6.10 11.19 18.72
N TRP A 272 -5.95 10.63 19.92
CA TRP A 272 -6.39 9.27 20.23
C TRP A 272 -7.90 9.13 20.13
N TRP A 273 -8.66 10.11 20.61
CA TRP A 273 -10.12 10.13 20.53
C TRP A 273 -10.60 10.22 19.09
N PHE A 274 -10.02 11.10 18.26
CA PHE A 274 -10.35 11.21 16.83
C PHE A 274 -10.09 9.91 16.07
N ILE A 275 -8.96 9.26 16.31
CA ILE A 275 -8.65 7.96 15.69
C ILE A 275 -9.65 6.91 16.15
N ARG A 276 -9.95 6.81 17.46
CA ARG A 276 -10.91 5.82 17.95
C ARG A 276 -12.34 6.05 17.45
N LYS A 277 -12.77 7.30 17.31
CA LYS A 277 -14.12 7.64 16.82
C LYS A 277 -14.26 7.39 15.32
N GLY A 278 -13.16 7.40 14.55
CA GLY A 278 -13.18 7.15 13.12
C GLY A 278 -13.41 5.69 12.70
N ASP A 279 -13.37 4.74 13.64
CA ASP A 279 -13.55 3.32 13.34
C ASP A 279 -15.06 2.98 13.30
N SER A 280 -15.65 3.08 12.11
CA SER A 280 -17.07 2.80 11.88
C SER A 280 -17.48 1.36 12.19
N THR A 281 -16.53 0.43 12.33
CA THR A 281 -16.84 -0.98 12.64
C THR A 281 -17.26 -1.21 14.09
N ARG A 282 -17.10 -0.20 14.95
CA ARG A 282 -17.39 -0.32 16.39
C ARG A 282 -18.89 -0.50 16.69
N GLU A 283 -19.75 0.05 15.86
CA GLU A 283 -21.21 -0.01 16.01
C GLU A 283 -21.83 -1.19 15.26
N GLU A 284 -21.03 -1.97 14.53
CA GLU A 284 -21.52 -3.12 13.80
C GLU A 284 -21.81 -4.30 14.71
N ALA A 285 -22.83 -5.08 14.34
CA ALA A 285 -23.14 -6.33 15.00
C ALA A 285 -21.95 -7.31 14.96
N ALA A 286 -21.72 -7.98 16.09
CA ALA A 286 -20.65 -8.95 16.22
C ALA A 286 -20.91 -10.15 15.29
N LEU A 287 -19.88 -10.60 14.55
CA LEU A 287 -20.00 -11.76 13.69
C LEU A 287 -20.21 -13.04 14.52
N PRO A 288 -21.02 -14.01 14.06
CA PRO A 288 -21.06 -15.34 14.67
C PRO A 288 -19.69 -16.01 14.56
N LEU A 289 -19.32 -16.80 15.57
CA LEU A 289 -18.09 -17.60 15.51
C LEU A 289 -18.36 -18.83 14.64
N PRO A 290 -17.53 -19.14 13.63
CA PRO A 290 -17.67 -20.39 12.88
C PRO A 290 -17.43 -21.60 13.78
N ALA A 291 -18.17 -22.68 13.54
CA ALA A 291 -18.02 -23.94 14.29
C ALA A 291 -16.61 -24.55 14.11
N ASN A 292 -16.04 -24.41 12.91
CA ASN A 292 -14.70 -24.90 12.56
C ASN A 292 -13.83 -23.73 12.11
N PRO A 293 -13.19 -23.01 13.04
CA PRO A 293 -12.32 -21.89 12.69
C PRO A 293 -11.06 -22.36 11.95
N ASP A 294 -10.70 -21.66 10.87
CA ASP A 294 -9.43 -21.87 10.18
C ASP A 294 -8.27 -21.29 11.02
N PRO A 295 -7.28 -22.11 11.43
CA PRO A 295 -6.14 -21.61 12.20
C PRO A 295 -5.30 -20.57 11.44
N TYR A 296 -5.24 -20.63 10.10
CA TYR A 296 -4.49 -19.64 9.32
C TYR A 296 -5.14 -18.26 9.34
N GLU A 297 -6.47 -18.22 9.30
CA GLU A 297 -7.26 -16.99 9.45
C GLU A 297 -7.02 -16.34 10.82
N LEU A 298 -7.05 -17.12 11.91
CA LEU A 298 -6.80 -16.62 13.26
C LEU A 298 -5.36 -16.10 13.43
N ALA A 299 -4.38 -16.81 12.88
CA ALA A 299 -2.99 -16.36 12.87
C ALA A 299 -2.85 -15.05 12.06
N TYR A 300 -3.51 -14.96 10.90
CA TYR A 300 -3.54 -13.74 10.11
C TYR A 300 -4.18 -12.59 10.91
N LEU A 301 -5.31 -12.79 11.56
CA LEU A 301 -5.92 -11.75 12.40
C LEU A 301 -4.98 -11.30 13.53
N ARG A 302 -4.30 -12.22 14.21
CA ARG A 302 -3.40 -11.91 15.33
C ARG A 302 -2.21 -11.03 14.95
N GLY A 303 -1.54 -11.30 13.83
CA GLY A 303 -0.34 -10.56 13.46
C GLY A 303 0.06 -10.62 11.99
N GLY A 304 -0.88 -11.02 11.13
CA GLY A 304 -0.72 -11.03 9.69
C GLY A 304 0.20 -12.11 9.18
N VAL A 305 0.80 -11.83 8.01
CA VAL A 305 1.66 -12.75 7.27
C VAL A 305 2.73 -13.39 8.16
N GLN A 306 3.35 -12.62 9.06
CA GLN A 306 4.42 -13.17 9.93
C GLN A 306 3.91 -14.26 10.86
N GLU A 307 2.68 -14.14 11.36
CA GLU A 307 2.11 -15.14 12.26
C GLU A 307 1.58 -16.36 11.51
N VAL A 308 1.10 -16.18 10.27
CA VAL A 308 0.76 -17.28 9.35
C VAL A 308 2.02 -18.12 9.04
N ILE A 309 3.14 -17.47 8.70
CA ILE A 309 4.41 -18.17 8.45
C ILE A 309 4.83 -18.97 9.68
N ARG A 310 4.79 -18.37 10.87
CA ARG A 310 5.18 -19.07 12.09
C ARG A 310 4.24 -20.25 12.38
N LEU A 311 2.94 -20.09 12.17
CA LEU A 311 1.97 -21.17 12.32
C LEU A 311 2.25 -22.32 11.33
N ALA A 312 2.54 -22.01 10.06
CA ALA A 312 2.91 -23.02 9.06
C ALA A 312 4.17 -23.80 9.49
N VAL A 313 5.20 -23.09 9.99
CA VAL A 313 6.40 -23.74 10.56
C VAL A 313 6.02 -24.64 11.75
N PHE A 314 5.12 -24.18 12.62
CA PHE A 314 4.67 -24.96 13.77
C PHE A 314 3.96 -26.25 13.35
N LYS A 315 3.03 -26.20 12.39
CA LYS A 315 2.36 -27.39 11.86
C LYS A 315 3.37 -28.38 11.26
N LEU A 316 4.37 -27.89 10.53
CA LEU A 316 5.44 -28.74 9.96
C LEU A 316 6.34 -29.39 11.03
N VAL A 317 6.57 -28.71 12.16
CA VAL A 317 7.25 -29.30 13.32
C VAL A 317 6.37 -30.36 13.99
N GLN A 318 5.07 -30.11 14.06
CA GLN A 318 4.09 -31.03 14.63
C GLN A 318 4.07 -32.38 13.89
N VAL A 319 4.02 -32.36 12.56
CA VAL A 319 4.10 -33.58 11.72
C VAL A 319 5.53 -34.12 11.53
N ARG A 320 6.48 -33.71 12.38
CA ARG A 320 7.89 -34.16 12.40
C ARG A 320 8.64 -33.99 11.07
N SER A 321 8.19 -33.11 10.18
CA SER A 321 8.87 -32.80 8.91
C SER A 321 9.98 -31.76 9.08
N LEU A 322 9.93 -30.99 10.16
CA LEU A 322 10.97 -30.04 10.54
C LEU A 322 11.50 -30.35 11.94
N ALA A 323 12.81 -30.18 12.13
CA ALA A 323 13.46 -30.20 13.43
C ALA A 323 14.03 -28.82 13.79
N ALA A 324 13.90 -28.46 15.07
CA ALA A 324 14.56 -27.31 15.63
C ALA A 324 15.91 -27.72 16.25
N ALA A 325 17.01 -27.19 15.72
CA ALA A 325 18.33 -27.37 16.28
C ALA A 325 18.50 -26.53 17.56
N ALA A 326 18.50 -27.20 18.71
CA ALA A 326 18.57 -26.58 20.03
C ALA A 326 19.76 -25.61 20.20
N LYS A 327 20.94 -26.00 19.69
CA LYS A 327 22.19 -25.24 19.89
C LYS A 327 22.16 -23.85 19.24
N ASN A 328 21.52 -23.72 18.07
CA ASN A 328 21.62 -22.52 17.24
C ASN A 328 20.29 -21.81 16.95
N ARG A 329 19.17 -22.31 17.51
CA ARG A 329 17.80 -21.81 17.22
C ARG A 329 17.51 -21.75 15.71
N ARG A 330 18.04 -22.72 14.98
CA ARG A 330 17.81 -22.88 13.54
C ARG A 330 16.76 -23.97 13.36
N ILE A 331 15.91 -23.80 12.37
CA ILE A 331 14.89 -24.77 11.99
C ILE A 331 15.23 -25.22 10.58
N GLY A 332 15.15 -26.53 10.33
CA GLY A 332 15.41 -27.13 9.04
C GLY A 332 14.67 -28.45 8.90
N ARG A 333 14.71 -29.04 7.70
CA ARG A 333 14.12 -30.35 7.43
C ARG A 333 14.79 -31.45 8.25
N VAL A 334 14.01 -32.47 8.58
CA VAL A 334 14.53 -33.73 9.11
C VAL A 334 15.14 -34.51 7.94
N GLU A 335 16.34 -35.05 8.13
CA GLU A 335 16.99 -35.85 7.10
C GLU A 335 16.15 -37.09 6.79
N GLY A 336 15.88 -37.34 5.51
CA GLY A 336 15.04 -38.45 5.06
C GLY A 336 13.52 -38.23 5.18
N SER A 337 13.04 -37.06 5.61
CA SER A 337 11.59 -36.79 5.59
C SER A 337 11.10 -36.54 4.17
N SER A 338 10.20 -37.41 3.66
CA SER A 338 9.43 -37.15 2.45
C SER A 338 8.45 -36.00 2.67
N GLU A 339 8.03 -35.30 1.60
CA GLU A 339 7.00 -34.27 1.68
C GLU A 339 5.65 -34.89 2.15
N PRO A 340 5.06 -34.45 3.27
CA PRO A 340 3.73 -34.87 3.69
C PRO A 340 2.68 -34.75 2.57
N GLN A 341 1.88 -35.80 2.36
CA GLN A 341 0.84 -35.81 1.32
C GLN A 341 -0.27 -34.78 1.58
N SER A 342 -0.55 -34.44 2.83
CA SER A 342 -1.64 -33.53 3.24
C SER A 342 -1.19 -32.08 3.48
N MET A 343 -0.11 -31.64 2.81
CA MET A 343 0.48 -30.33 3.03
C MET A 343 -0.30 -29.21 2.32
N SER A 344 -0.63 -28.14 3.04
CA SER A 344 -1.20 -26.94 2.43
C SER A 344 -0.16 -26.19 1.59
N ASP A 345 -0.60 -25.35 0.64
CA ASP A 345 0.32 -24.59 -0.20
C ASP A 345 1.26 -23.68 0.61
N MET A 346 0.75 -23.11 1.71
CA MET A 346 1.56 -22.30 2.65
C MET A 346 2.64 -23.13 3.34
N GLU A 347 2.30 -24.34 3.78
CA GLU A 347 3.26 -25.27 4.39
C GLU A 347 4.30 -25.71 3.35
N ARG A 348 3.90 -25.96 2.10
CA ARG A 348 4.81 -26.37 1.02
C ARG A 348 5.87 -25.32 0.72
N VAL A 349 5.48 -24.04 0.69
CA VAL A 349 6.43 -22.94 0.53
C VAL A 349 7.44 -22.90 1.67
N VAL A 350 6.98 -22.99 2.92
CA VAL A 350 7.87 -23.00 4.09
C VAL A 350 8.78 -24.22 4.07
N TYR A 351 8.24 -25.39 3.74
CA TYR A 351 9.00 -26.62 3.65
C TYR A 351 10.12 -26.51 2.61
N ARG A 352 9.85 -25.95 1.42
CA ARG A 352 10.86 -25.66 0.37
C ARG A 352 11.95 -24.71 0.85
N GLU A 353 11.58 -23.60 1.47
CA GLU A 353 12.55 -22.60 1.95
C GLU A 353 13.47 -23.15 3.06
N LEU A 354 12.96 -24.06 3.88
CA LEU A 354 13.70 -24.66 5.00
C LEU A 354 14.57 -25.86 4.61
N SER A 355 14.84 -26.06 3.31
CA SER A 355 15.83 -27.03 2.82
C SER A 355 17.21 -26.79 3.43
N VAL A 356 17.55 -25.52 3.71
CA VAL A 356 18.74 -25.13 4.48
C VAL A 356 18.30 -24.66 5.87
N PRO A 357 18.89 -25.14 6.97
CA PRO A 357 18.51 -24.70 8.30
C PRO A 357 18.69 -23.19 8.50
N GLN A 358 17.64 -22.46 8.91
CA GLN A 358 17.66 -20.99 9.04
C GLN A 358 17.08 -20.51 10.38
N LYS A 359 17.40 -19.27 10.77
CA LYS A 359 16.76 -18.60 11.91
C LYS A 359 15.35 -18.17 11.52
N MET A 360 14.38 -18.35 12.41
CA MET A 360 12.97 -17.98 12.17
C MET A 360 12.79 -16.54 11.66
N ALA A 361 13.52 -15.56 12.21
CA ALA A 361 13.43 -14.17 11.75
C ALA A 361 13.85 -13.98 10.28
N SER A 362 14.85 -14.73 9.82
CA SER A 362 15.31 -14.71 8.43
C SER A 362 14.28 -15.33 7.50
N VAL A 363 13.67 -16.45 7.92
CA VAL A 363 12.61 -17.15 7.19
C VAL A 363 11.40 -16.24 7.02
N CYS A 364 10.90 -15.63 8.10
CA CYS A 364 9.77 -14.70 8.04
C CYS A 364 10.05 -13.49 7.12
N LYS A 365 11.28 -12.96 7.12
CA LYS A 365 11.66 -11.82 6.27
C LYS A 365 11.74 -12.20 4.80
N ARG A 366 12.26 -13.38 4.48
CA ARG A 366 12.42 -13.84 3.10
C ARG A 366 11.08 -14.25 2.48
N LEU A 367 10.28 -14.98 3.24
CA LEU A 367 8.98 -15.48 2.80
C LEU A 367 7.87 -14.43 2.83
N SER A 368 8.08 -13.25 3.41
CA SER A 368 7.01 -12.26 3.58
C SER A 368 6.35 -11.81 2.27
N THR A 369 7.10 -11.79 1.16
CA THR A 369 6.58 -11.37 -0.14
C THR A 369 5.72 -12.47 -0.77
N GLU A 370 6.23 -13.69 -0.88
CA GLU A 370 5.50 -14.85 -1.42
C GLU A 370 4.26 -15.18 -0.58
N PHE A 371 4.38 -15.15 0.74
CA PHE A 371 3.21 -15.34 1.61
C PHE A 371 2.19 -14.22 1.52
N LYS A 372 2.59 -13.01 1.10
CA LYS A 372 1.60 -11.94 0.90
C LYS A 372 0.63 -12.30 -0.21
N GLU A 373 1.12 -12.94 -1.27
CA GLU A 373 0.30 -13.45 -2.36
C GLU A 373 -0.59 -14.61 -1.90
N LEU A 374 -0.04 -15.58 -1.16
CA LEU A 374 -0.81 -16.69 -0.61
C LEU A 374 -1.86 -16.26 0.42
N CYS A 375 -1.59 -15.21 1.19
CA CYS A 375 -2.53 -14.64 2.15
C CYS A 375 -3.52 -13.66 1.52
N TYR A 376 -3.40 -13.32 0.24
CA TYR A 376 -4.29 -12.35 -0.41
C TYR A 376 -5.77 -12.76 -0.32
N PRO A 377 -6.18 -14.02 -0.60
CA PRO A 377 -7.56 -14.43 -0.43
C PRO A 377 -8.08 -14.28 1.01
N LEU A 378 -7.25 -14.59 2.01
CA LEU A 378 -7.59 -14.39 3.42
C LEU A 378 -7.76 -12.91 3.74
N GLU A 379 -6.85 -12.07 3.27
CA GLU A 379 -6.91 -10.62 3.46
C GLU A 379 -8.14 -10.01 2.80
N THR A 380 -8.48 -10.40 1.57
CA THR A 380 -9.68 -9.93 0.86
C THR A 380 -10.94 -10.30 1.62
N ARG A 381 -11.06 -11.56 2.07
CA ARG A 381 -12.22 -12.01 2.86
C ARG A 381 -12.36 -11.24 4.17
N LEU A 382 -11.28 -11.13 4.95
CA LEU A 382 -11.28 -10.44 6.25
C LEU A 382 -11.50 -8.92 6.12
N ASN A 383 -11.08 -8.31 5.00
CA ASN A 383 -11.43 -6.94 4.65
C ASN A 383 -12.92 -6.82 4.31
N GLY A 384 -13.48 -7.77 3.55
CA GLY A 384 -14.91 -7.82 3.23
C GLY A 384 -15.80 -7.94 4.46
N GLU A 385 -15.36 -8.68 5.47
CA GLU A 385 -16.01 -8.81 6.78
C GLU A 385 -15.75 -7.63 7.73
N ARG A 386 -14.92 -6.67 7.30
CA ARG A 386 -14.50 -5.48 8.06
C ARG A 386 -13.79 -5.82 9.37
N LEU A 387 -13.07 -6.94 9.43
CA LEU A 387 -12.24 -7.34 10.58
C LEU A 387 -10.85 -6.70 10.55
N LEU A 388 -10.41 -6.24 9.38
CA LEU A 388 -9.20 -5.46 9.19
C LEU A 388 -9.53 -3.97 9.06
N VAL A 389 -8.56 -3.11 9.40
CA VAL A 389 -8.70 -1.66 9.25
C VAL A 389 -8.56 -1.26 7.78
N VAL A 390 -9.50 -0.45 7.30
CA VAL A 390 -9.50 0.11 5.93
C VAL A 390 -8.33 1.09 5.74
N ASP A 391 -7.69 1.08 4.57
CA ASP A 391 -6.52 1.93 4.25
C ASP A 391 -6.75 3.44 4.45
N SER A 392 -7.98 3.91 4.24
CA SER A 392 -8.35 5.32 4.49
C SER A 392 -8.20 5.70 5.96
N PHE A 393 -8.51 4.80 6.88
CA PHE A 393 -8.32 5.00 8.32
C PHE A 393 -6.83 5.01 8.67
N ILE A 394 -6.04 4.08 8.11
CA ILE A 394 -4.59 4.03 8.33
C ILE A 394 -3.93 5.34 7.88
N SER A 395 -4.36 5.87 6.74
CA SER A 395 -3.88 7.14 6.20
C SER A 395 -4.18 8.32 7.13
N ARG A 396 -5.41 8.40 7.67
CA ARG A 396 -5.78 9.40 8.68
C ARG A 396 -4.96 9.26 9.96
N ALA A 397 -4.80 8.05 10.47
CA ALA A 397 -3.99 7.79 11.68
C ALA A 397 -2.52 8.20 11.48
N ARG A 398 -1.95 7.91 10.30
CA ARG A 398 -0.60 8.37 9.94
C ARG A 398 -0.53 9.90 9.88
N LEU A 399 -1.49 10.56 9.24
CA LEU A 399 -1.54 12.02 9.15
C LEU A 399 -1.62 12.66 10.54
N THR A 400 -2.53 12.18 11.40
CA THR A 400 -2.65 12.67 12.79
C THR A 400 -1.36 12.45 13.58
N LYS A 401 -0.72 11.28 13.44
CA LYS A 401 0.57 11.00 14.07
C LYS A 401 1.65 11.96 13.60
N THR A 402 1.79 12.16 12.29
CA THR A 402 2.79 13.07 11.71
C THR A 402 2.53 14.51 12.14
N ALA A 403 1.28 14.97 12.12
CA ALA A 403 0.91 16.30 12.58
C ALA A 403 1.26 16.51 14.06
N LEU A 404 1.00 15.52 14.91
CA LEU A 404 1.32 15.62 16.35
C LEU A 404 2.83 15.60 16.62
N LEU A 405 3.59 14.78 15.89
CA LEU A 405 5.05 14.79 15.97
C LEU A 405 5.62 16.14 15.53
N LEU A 406 5.14 16.70 14.42
CA LEU A 406 5.53 18.03 13.96
C LEU A 406 5.16 19.09 14.99
N PHE A 407 3.99 19.03 15.59
CA PHE A 407 3.57 19.94 16.65
C PHE A 407 4.52 19.91 17.85
N ILE A 408 4.86 18.72 18.36
CA ILE A 408 5.80 18.51 19.47
C ILE A 408 7.18 19.10 19.13
N VAL A 409 7.68 18.79 17.94
CA VAL A 409 8.98 19.23 17.43
C VAL A 409 9.04 20.75 17.26
N LEU A 410 8.04 21.33 16.61
CA LEU A 410 7.99 22.77 16.36
C LEU A 410 7.86 23.55 17.66
N LEU A 411 6.99 23.13 18.58
CA LEU A 411 6.78 23.81 19.85
C LEU A 411 8.02 23.75 20.75
N SER A 412 8.63 22.56 20.88
CA SER A 412 9.86 22.38 21.68
C SER A 412 11.07 23.05 21.02
N GLY A 413 11.23 22.91 19.70
CA GLY A 413 12.30 23.55 18.94
C GLY A 413 12.22 25.08 18.99
N TYR A 414 11.03 25.65 18.84
CA TYR A 414 10.80 27.09 18.97
C TYR A 414 11.27 27.63 20.33
N LYS A 415 10.83 27.02 21.43
CA LYS A 415 11.25 27.47 22.77
C LYS A 415 12.75 27.24 23.02
N LEU A 416 13.31 26.16 22.49
CA LEU A 416 14.75 25.89 22.58
C LEU A 416 15.56 27.00 21.91
N VAL A 417 15.18 27.44 20.71
CA VAL A 417 15.83 28.55 20.00
C VAL A 417 15.74 29.85 20.81
N VAL A 418 14.56 30.19 21.36
CA VAL A 418 14.37 31.39 22.20
C VAL A 418 15.18 31.31 23.50
N ALA A 419 15.29 30.13 24.11
CA ALA A 419 16.08 29.96 25.33
C ALA A 419 17.58 30.12 25.06
N LEU A 420 18.07 29.57 23.96
CA LEU A 420 19.47 29.67 23.53
C LEU A 420 19.84 31.11 23.16
N SER A 421 18.98 31.83 22.43
CA SER A 421 19.22 33.23 22.08
C SER A 421 19.27 34.15 23.31
N ARG A 422 18.56 33.79 24.38
CA ARG A 422 18.58 34.49 25.68
C ARG A 422 19.68 33.98 26.63
N GLY A 423 20.60 33.14 26.17
CA GLY A 423 21.72 32.63 26.97
C GLY A 423 21.31 31.68 28.11
N ARG A 424 20.11 31.13 28.09
CA ARG A 424 19.62 30.23 29.15
C ARG A 424 20.15 28.81 28.93
N THR A 425 20.66 28.20 29.99
CA THR A 425 21.24 26.83 29.96
C THR A 425 20.29 25.74 30.44
N ASN A 426 19.19 26.10 31.10
CA ASN A 426 18.22 25.16 31.70
C ASN A 426 17.24 24.57 30.67
N VAL A 427 17.74 24.04 29.55
CA VAL A 427 16.93 23.50 28.44
C VAL A 427 16.77 21.98 28.47
N MET A 428 17.48 21.28 29.35
CA MET A 428 17.49 19.80 29.39
C MET A 428 16.11 19.19 29.68
N PHE A 429 15.32 19.78 30.59
CA PHE A 429 13.97 19.30 30.89
C PHE A 429 13.01 19.38 29.68
N LEU A 430 13.21 20.38 28.81
CA LEU A 430 12.43 20.51 27.58
C LEU A 430 12.78 19.41 26.59
N VAL A 431 14.07 19.14 26.39
CA VAL A 431 14.55 18.06 25.51
C VAL A 431 14.03 16.70 25.98
N PHE A 432 14.13 16.42 27.28
CA PHE A 432 13.68 15.15 27.85
C PHE A 432 12.15 14.96 27.71
N SER A 433 11.36 16.00 28.00
CA SER A 433 9.91 15.93 27.86
C SER A 433 9.47 15.80 26.39
N ALA A 434 10.15 16.47 25.44
CA ALA A 434 9.93 16.27 24.01
C ALA A 434 10.22 14.83 23.56
N PHE A 435 11.31 14.23 24.05
CA PHE A 435 11.65 12.85 23.74
C PHE A 435 10.59 11.85 24.25
N ILE A 436 10.13 12.02 25.49
CA ILE A 436 9.00 11.23 26.03
C ILE A 436 7.75 11.42 25.17
N GLY A 437 7.44 12.66 24.80
CA GLY A 437 6.30 13.00 23.94
C GLY A 437 6.33 12.26 22.60
N VAL A 438 7.50 12.19 21.96
CA VAL A 438 7.70 11.44 20.71
C VAL A 438 7.46 9.94 20.93
N ILE A 439 8.02 9.34 21.98
CA ILE A 439 7.83 7.91 22.28
C ILE A 439 6.35 7.60 22.53
N LEU A 440 5.67 8.41 23.34
CA LEU A 440 4.25 8.25 23.63
C LEU A 440 3.40 8.38 22.36
N THR A 441 3.70 9.38 21.52
CA THR A 441 3.02 9.57 20.23
C THR A 441 3.20 8.35 19.33
N VAL A 442 4.41 7.82 19.18
CA VAL A 442 4.65 6.64 18.33
C VAL A 442 3.92 5.41 18.85
N LYS A 443 3.89 5.19 20.18
CA LYS A 443 3.22 4.03 20.78
C LYS A 443 1.71 4.12 20.75
N ILE A 444 1.14 5.26 21.12
CA ILE A 444 -0.32 5.46 21.20
C ILE A 444 -0.94 5.48 19.79
N PHE A 445 -0.24 6.04 18.81
CA PHE A 445 -0.71 6.21 17.44
C PHE A 445 -0.15 5.14 16.48
N ALA A 446 0.29 4.01 17.02
CA ALA A 446 0.58 2.83 16.21
C ALA A 446 -0.74 2.38 15.55
N ALA A 447 -0.80 2.46 14.21
CA ALA A 447 -2.02 2.12 13.48
C ALA A 447 -2.41 0.67 13.80
N PRO A 448 -3.58 0.43 14.43
CA PRO A 448 -4.02 -0.93 14.68
C PRO A 448 -4.28 -1.61 13.34
N ARG A 449 -3.85 -2.86 13.21
CA ARG A 449 -4.13 -3.68 12.02
C ARG A 449 -5.58 -4.18 12.00
N LEU A 450 -6.07 -4.58 13.18
CA LEU A 450 -7.43 -5.05 13.38
C LEU A 450 -8.38 -3.88 13.63
N SER A 451 -9.57 -3.94 13.02
CA SER A 451 -10.67 -3.03 13.34
C SER A 451 -11.19 -3.27 14.76
N ALA A 452 -12.08 -2.41 15.27
CA ALA A 452 -12.77 -2.65 16.53
C ALA A 452 -13.50 -4.00 16.50
N ARG A 453 -14.25 -4.25 15.43
CA ARG A 453 -14.93 -5.53 15.19
C ARG A 453 -13.96 -6.71 15.15
N GLY A 454 -12.84 -6.58 14.47
CA GLY A 454 -11.79 -7.61 14.40
C GLY A 454 -11.17 -7.95 15.75
N ARG A 455 -10.92 -6.94 16.60
CA ARG A 455 -10.42 -7.15 17.96
C ARG A 455 -11.43 -7.87 18.84
N ASP A 456 -12.70 -7.50 18.74
CA ASP A 456 -13.75 -8.11 19.55
C ASP A 456 -14.06 -9.54 19.09
N TYR A 457 -14.01 -9.81 17.78
CA TYR A 457 -14.04 -11.16 17.20
C TYR A 457 -12.91 -12.04 17.77
N LEU A 458 -11.66 -11.54 17.74
CA LEU A 458 -10.52 -12.29 18.26
C LEU A 458 -10.61 -12.54 19.79
N LYS A 459 -11.10 -11.56 20.57
CA LYS A 459 -11.32 -11.71 22.02
C LYS A 459 -12.38 -12.76 22.34
N ARG A 460 -13.45 -12.84 21.56
CA ARG A 460 -14.51 -13.86 21.74
C ARG A 460 -13.96 -15.26 21.50
N PHE A 461 -13.15 -15.45 20.45
CA PHE A 461 -12.42 -16.68 20.24
C PHE A 461 -11.48 -17.03 21.39
N GLN A 462 -10.75 -16.05 21.92
CA GLN A 462 -9.86 -16.26 23.07
C GLN A 462 -10.61 -16.69 24.32
N LYS A 463 -11.82 -16.16 24.54
CA LYS A 463 -12.66 -16.56 25.66
C LYS A 463 -13.12 -18.01 25.50
N GLU A 464 -13.72 -18.35 24.36
CA GLU A 464 -14.23 -19.70 24.08
C GLU A 464 -13.14 -20.77 24.20
N LEU A 465 -11.96 -20.50 23.63
CA LEU A 465 -10.84 -21.45 23.68
C LEU A 465 -10.17 -21.55 25.04
N LYS A 466 -10.27 -20.52 25.89
CA LYS A 466 -9.76 -20.59 27.27
C LYS A 466 -10.58 -21.57 28.09
N ASP A 467 -11.88 -21.62 27.85
CA ASP A 467 -12.78 -22.55 28.53
C ASP A 467 -12.52 -24.00 28.07
N GLN A 468 -12.27 -24.20 26.77
CA GLN A 468 -11.86 -25.50 26.22
C GLN A 468 -10.46 -25.95 26.65
N LYS A 469 -9.50 -25.02 26.78
CA LYS A 469 -8.09 -25.34 27.14
C LYS A 469 -7.99 -26.11 28.45
N ASN A 470 -8.83 -25.78 29.44
CA ASN A 470 -8.81 -26.44 30.74
C ASN A 470 -9.31 -27.90 30.66
N ALA A 471 -10.04 -28.27 29.61
CA ALA A 471 -10.56 -29.62 29.40
C ALA A 471 -9.62 -30.52 28.56
N VAL A 472 -8.73 -29.94 27.74
CA VAL A 472 -8.00 -30.68 26.69
C VAL A 472 -6.57 -31.10 27.08
N VAL A 473 -6.01 -30.62 28.19
CA VAL A 473 -4.62 -30.95 28.58
C VAL A 473 -4.63 -32.03 29.68
N PRO A 474 -4.39 -33.31 29.34
CA PRO A 474 -3.12 -33.92 29.77
C PRO A 474 -2.41 -34.84 28.77
N ASP A 475 -2.98 -35.21 27.62
CA ASP A 475 -2.32 -36.18 26.72
C ASP A 475 -1.76 -35.55 25.45
N THR A 476 -0.43 -35.61 25.32
CA THR A 476 0.38 -34.92 24.31
C THR A 476 0.41 -35.68 23.00
N ASP A 477 -0.77 -35.94 22.42
CA ASP A 477 -0.81 -36.58 21.12
C ASP A 477 -0.29 -35.62 20.05
N ILE A 478 0.52 -36.16 19.15
CA ILE A 478 1.41 -35.37 18.28
C ILE A 478 0.61 -34.53 17.28
N GLU A 479 -0.62 -34.90 16.94
CA GLU A 479 -1.44 -34.21 15.93
C GLU A 479 -2.73 -33.58 16.48
N ASN A 480 -2.68 -32.96 17.66
CA ASN A 480 -3.85 -32.29 18.20
C ASN A 480 -4.19 -30.98 17.44
N PRO A 481 -5.32 -30.89 16.69
CA PRO A 481 -5.73 -29.68 15.98
C PRO A 481 -6.05 -28.51 16.91
N ALA A 482 -6.50 -28.80 18.15
CA ALA A 482 -6.76 -27.77 19.15
C ALA A 482 -5.49 -27.02 19.55
N LEU A 483 -4.33 -27.69 19.56
CA LEU A 483 -3.04 -27.04 19.84
C LEU A 483 -2.66 -26.06 18.72
N THR A 484 -2.87 -26.45 17.46
CA THR A 484 -2.65 -25.55 16.30
C THR A 484 -3.53 -24.32 16.39
N LEU A 485 -4.81 -24.49 16.73
CA LEU A 485 -5.75 -23.38 16.91
C LEU A 485 -5.32 -22.45 18.08
N LEU A 486 -4.87 -23.05 19.18
CA LEU A 486 -4.41 -22.31 20.35
C LEU A 486 -3.16 -21.48 20.05
N VAL A 487 -2.21 -22.03 19.28
CA VAL A 487 -1.01 -21.31 18.80
C VAL A 487 -1.38 -20.21 17.80
N ALA A 488 -2.32 -20.46 16.91
CA ALA A 488 -2.80 -19.45 15.97
C ALA A 488 -3.33 -18.21 16.72
N LEU A 489 -4.15 -18.44 17.74
CA LEU A 489 -4.86 -17.42 18.50
C LEU A 489 -4.02 -16.72 19.59
N SER A 490 -3.18 -17.48 20.31
CA SER A 490 -2.43 -17.00 21.47
C SER A 490 -0.94 -16.79 21.16
N GLY A 491 -0.46 -17.29 20.03
CA GLY A 491 0.95 -17.34 19.70
C GLY A 491 1.72 -18.42 20.46
N PHE A 492 3.03 -18.46 20.26
CA PHE A 492 3.93 -19.50 20.78
C PHE A 492 4.11 -19.46 22.30
N ALA A 493 3.74 -18.37 22.97
CA ALA A 493 3.81 -18.28 24.42
C ALA A 493 2.97 -19.37 25.10
N VAL A 494 1.90 -19.85 24.44
CA VAL A 494 1.03 -20.90 24.96
C VAL A 494 1.69 -22.27 25.01
N LEU A 495 2.78 -22.47 24.27
CA LEU A 495 3.52 -23.72 24.25
C LEU A 495 4.41 -23.89 25.48
N HIS A 496 4.55 -22.87 26.34
CA HIS A 496 5.36 -22.95 27.55
C HIS A 496 4.86 -24.09 28.45
N GLY A 497 5.74 -25.06 28.75
CA GLY A 497 5.40 -26.26 29.51
C GLY A 497 5.00 -27.48 28.67
N THR A 498 4.85 -27.34 27.34
CA THR A 498 4.59 -28.47 26.43
C THR A 498 5.89 -29.06 25.86
N PRO A 499 5.89 -30.27 25.27
CA PRO A 499 7.05 -30.82 24.56
C PRO A 499 7.58 -29.92 23.42
N TYR A 500 6.72 -29.05 22.88
CA TYR A 500 7.05 -28.09 21.84
C TYR A 500 7.67 -26.78 22.35
N ALA A 501 7.65 -26.53 23.67
CA ALA A 501 8.50 -25.49 24.23
C ALA A 501 9.94 -25.85 23.87
N LEU A 502 10.60 -25.01 23.08
CA LEU A 502 12.03 -25.15 22.76
C LEU A 502 12.83 -25.21 24.07
N ARG A 503 12.98 -26.42 24.61
CA ARG A 503 13.56 -26.67 25.92
C ARG A 503 15.03 -26.39 25.81
N LYS A 504 15.47 -25.28 26.40
CA LYS A 504 16.81 -24.71 26.25
C LYS A 504 17.95 -25.68 26.68
N ASN A 505 17.69 -26.79 27.37
CA ASN A 505 18.72 -27.46 28.19
C ASN A 505 18.91 -29.00 28.11
N ASN A 506 18.14 -29.82 27.36
CA ASN A 506 18.19 -31.29 27.55
C ASN A 506 18.62 -32.16 26.34
N SER A 507 19.33 -31.62 25.34
CA SER A 507 19.76 -32.39 24.17
C SER A 507 20.86 -33.43 24.43
N SER A 508 21.38 -33.57 25.66
CA SER A 508 22.35 -34.62 26.00
C SER A 508 21.72 -35.96 26.41
N LYS A 509 20.40 -36.01 26.67
CA LYS A 509 19.73 -37.26 27.12
C LYS A 509 18.81 -37.91 26.08
N LEU A 510 18.38 -37.20 25.03
CA LEU A 510 17.49 -37.76 24.00
C LEU A 510 18.21 -38.55 22.90
N THR A 511 19.53 -38.39 22.74
CA THR A 511 20.34 -39.26 21.85
C THR A 511 20.55 -40.67 22.40
N LYS A 512 20.17 -40.97 23.66
CA LYS A 512 20.36 -42.30 24.26
C LYS A 512 19.09 -43.16 24.38
N ALA A 513 17.91 -42.65 24.04
CA ALA A 513 16.65 -43.31 24.40
C ALA A 513 15.73 -43.72 23.23
N GLY A 514 16.13 -43.64 21.96
CA GLY A 514 15.17 -44.01 20.90
C GLY A 514 15.61 -44.01 19.45
N MET A 515 16.89 -44.18 19.13
CA MET A 515 17.31 -44.53 17.77
C MET A 515 18.35 -45.64 17.86
N GLY A 516 17.90 -46.88 17.74
CA GLY A 516 18.75 -47.98 17.29
C GLY A 516 19.11 -47.73 15.83
N LEU A 517 20.09 -46.85 15.60
CA LEU A 517 20.91 -46.91 14.40
C LEU A 517 22.10 -47.81 14.76
N SER A 518 22.09 -49.02 14.21
CA SER A 518 23.21 -49.96 14.28
C SER A 518 24.48 -49.31 13.72
N PRO A 519 25.59 -49.29 14.46
CA PRO A 519 26.87 -48.85 13.96
C PRO A 519 27.57 -50.03 13.26
N GLU A 520 27.14 -50.38 12.05
CA GLU A 520 27.89 -51.27 11.15
C GLU A 520 28.00 -50.63 9.76
N THR A 521 28.99 -49.75 9.61
CA THR A 521 29.97 -49.79 8.51
C THR A 521 30.97 -48.66 8.73
N ARG A 522 32.19 -49.06 9.09
CA ARG A 522 33.39 -48.24 9.05
C ARG A 522 34.38 -48.92 8.12
#